data_AF-A0A9X2T6M1-F1
#
_entry.id   AF-A0A9X2T6M1-F1
#
_cell.length_a   1.000
_cell.length_b   1.000
_cell.length_c   1.000
_cell.angle_alpha   90.00
_cell.angle_beta   90.00
_cell.angle_gamma   90.00
#
_symmetry.space_group_name_H-M   'P 1'
#
loop_
_entity.id
_entity.type
_entity.pdbx_description
1 polymer ?
#
loop_
_entity_poly.entity_id
_entity_poly.type
_entity_poly.pdbx_seq_one_letter_code
_entity_poly.pdbx_strand_id
1 'polypeptide(L)'
;MGQSTYSPEFKLQVVLEALQSDGTDAEVARAYDIHPVTLSGWKTKLKENGSKAFGSGDELKEKKEKIANLERMLGRKEVEIAMLKNFLGES
;
A
#
# COMPACT_ATOMS: atom_id res chain seq x y z
N MET A 1 1.31 10.26 -21.63
CA MET A 1 0.66 11.13 -20.63
C MET A 1 1.27 10.80 -19.28
N GLY A 2 2.01 11.74 -18.68
CA GLY A 2 2.69 11.52 -17.40
C GLY A 2 1.67 11.41 -16.27
N GLN A 3 1.82 10.44 -15.39
CA GLN A 3 1.01 10.39 -14.17
C GLN A 3 1.47 11.53 -13.25
N SER A 4 0.69 12.61 -13.18
CA SER A 4 0.90 13.63 -12.15
C SER A 4 0.89 12.95 -10.78
N THR A 5 2.00 13.10 -10.04
CA THR A 5 2.21 12.38 -8.79
C THR A 5 1.55 13.17 -7.66
N TYR A 6 0.27 12.88 -7.38
CA TYR A 6 -0.44 13.50 -6.26
C TYR A 6 -0.11 12.79 -4.94
N SER A 7 0.10 13.57 -3.87
CA SER A 7 0.32 13.01 -2.54
C SER A 7 -0.92 12.26 -2.02
N PRO A 8 -0.75 11.25 -1.16
CA PRO A 8 -1.88 10.54 -0.55
C PRO A 8 -2.84 11.48 0.20
N GLU A 9 -2.30 12.47 0.90
CA GLU A 9 -3.06 13.45 1.69
C GLU A 9 -3.93 14.32 0.79
N PHE A 10 -3.37 14.77 -0.33
CA PHE A 10 -4.11 15.57 -1.31
C PHE A 10 -5.26 14.77 -1.94
N LYS A 11 -4.99 13.51 -2.34
CA LYS A 11 -6.03 12.62 -2.87
C LYS A 11 -7.17 12.44 -1.87
N LEU A 12 -6.84 12.24 -0.59
CA LEU A 12 -7.83 12.05 0.47
C LEU A 12 -8.68 13.31 0.65
N GLN A 13 -8.04 14.49 0.75
CA GLN A 13 -8.75 15.76 0.91
C GLN A 13 -9.76 15.99 -0.22
N VAL A 14 -9.32 15.86 -1.48
CA VAL A 14 -10.18 16.08 -2.64
C VAL A 14 -11.33 15.08 -2.69
N VAL A 15 -11.07 13.79 -2.39
CA VAL A 15 -12.13 12.77 -2.36
C VAL A 15 -13.14 13.06 -1.25
N LEU A 16 -12.70 13.49 -0.07
CA LEU A 16 -13.59 13.85 1.03
C LEU A 16 -14.47 15.05 0.68
N GLU A 17 -13.90 16.08 0.04
CA GLU A 17 -14.64 17.22 -0.48
C GLU A 17 -15.68 16.77 -1.52
N ALA A 18 -15.29 15.88 -2.44
CA ALA A 18 -16.20 15.33 -3.44
C ALA A 18 -17.33 14.45 -2.86
N LEU A 19 -17.18 13.96 -1.64
CA LEU A 19 -18.22 13.20 -0.93
C LEU A 19 -19.11 14.08 -0.05
N GLN A 20 -18.63 15.26 0.35
CA GLN A 20 -19.34 16.20 1.23
C GLN A 20 -20.00 17.36 0.46
N SER A 21 -19.49 17.70 -0.70
CA SER A 21 -20.01 18.78 -1.53
C SER A 21 -21.38 18.41 -2.11
N ASP A 22 -22.29 19.39 -2.13
CA ASP A 22 -23.55 19.31 -2.87
C ASP A 22 -23.33 19.44 -4.40
N GLY A 23 -22.11 19.78 -4.83
CA GLY A 23 -21.71 19.91 -6.22
C GLY A 23 -21.40 18.57 -6.90
N THR A 24 -21.39 18.58 -8.23
CA THR A 24 -21.02 17.43 -9.04
C THR A 24 -19.52 17.13 -8.96
N ASP A 25 -19.14 15.86 -9.15
CA ASP A 25 -17.73 15.44 -9.22
C ASP A 25 -16.92 16.28 -10.23
N ALA A 26 -17.57 16.72 -11.32
CA ALA A 26 -16.92 17.53 -12.34
C ALA A 26 -16.59 18.95 -11.85
N GLU A 27 -17.40 19.52 -10.96
CA GLU A 27 -17.17 20.83 -10.36
C GLU A 27 -16.05 20.77 -9.32
N VAL A 28 -16.06 19.76 -8.45
CA VAL A 28 -14.99 19.52 -7.49
C VAL A 28 -13.67 19.23 -8.22
N ALA A 29 -13.70 18.41 -9.26
CA ALA A 29 -12.52 18.13 -10.07
C ALA A 29 -11.93 19.40 -10.72
N ARG A 30 -12.80 20.28 -11.24
CA ARG A 30 -12.36 21.58 -11.79
C ARG A 30 -11.77 22.50 -10.72
N ALA A 31 -12.35 22.54 -9.52
CA ALA A 31 -11.86 23.39 -8.43
C ALA A 31 -10.42 23.04 -8.01
N TYR A 32 -10.03 21.76 -8.14
CA TYR A 32 -8.70 21.26 -7.81
C TYR A 32 -7.79 21.04 -9.04
N ASP A 33 -8.20 21.51 -10.23
CA ASP A 33 -7.50 21.32 -11.50
C ASP A 33 -7.14 19.84 -11.81
N ILE A 34 -8.06 18.94 -11.49
CA ILE A 34 -7.93 17.51 -11.78
C ILE A 34 -8.96 17.06 -12.81
N HIS A 35 -8.62 16.03 -13.56
CA HIS A 35 -9.55 15.44 -14.51
C HIS A 35 -10.66 14.67 -13.77
N PRO A 36 -11.96 14.82 -14.13
CA PRO A 36 -13.06 14.15 -13.44
C PRO A 36 -12.91 12.63 -13.34
N VAL A 37 -12.39 11.98 -14.39
CA VAL A 37 -12.09 10.53 -14.39
C VAL A 37 -11.06 10.15 -13.30
N THR A 38 -10.09 11.03 -13.03
CA THR A 38 -9.08 10.82 -11.99
C THR A 38 -9.73 10.86 -10.61
N LEU A 39 -10.61 11.83 -10.36
CA LEU A 39 -11.37 11.93 -9.12
C LEU A 39 -12.26 10.70 -8.90
N SER A 40 -13.02 10.28 -9.92
CA SER A 40 -13.84 9.07 -9.86
C SER A 40 -13.02 7.83 -9.52
N GLY A 41 -11.84 7.69 -10.13
CA GLY A 41 -10.91 6.61 -9.81
C GLY A 41 -10.43 6.62 -8.35
N TRP A 42 -10.20 7.81 -7.78
CA TRP A 42 -9.83 7.94 -6.37
C TRP A 42 -10.98 7.60 -5.43
N LYS A 43 -12.22 8.02 -5.74
CA LYS A 43 -13.40 7.66 -4.95
C LYS A 43 -13.61 6.15 -4.90
N THR A 44 -13.48 5.47 -6.04
CA THR A 44 -13.56 4.00 -6.11
C THR A 44 -12.48 3.36 -5.24
N LYS A 45 -11.22 3.80 -5.37
CA LYS A 45 -10.12 3.29 -4.54
C LYS A 45 -10.35 3.52 -3.05
N LEU A 46 -10.90 4.67 -2.65
CA LEU A 46 -11.23 4.93 -1.26
C LEU A 46 -12.37 4.02 -0.78
N LYS A 47 -13.38 3.76 -1.60
CA LYS A 47 -14.47 2.84 -1.25
C LYS A 47 -13.98 1.39 -1.08
N GLU A 48 -13.10 0.93 -1.96
CA GLU A 48 -12.55 -0.42 -1.93
C GLU A 48 -11.55 -0.65 -0.79
N ASN A 49 -10.71 0.34 -0.51
CA ASN A 49 -9.65 0.22 0.51
C ASN A 49 -10.03 0.87 1.84
N GLY A 50 -11.11 1.65 1.90
CA GLY A 50 -11.57 2.32 3.10
C GLY A 50 -11.95 1.33 4.20
N SER A 51 -12.63 0.23 3.85
CA SER A 51 -12.90 -0.86 4.78
C SER A 51 -11.62 -1.47 5.35
N LYS A 52 -10.57 -1.60 4.51
CA LYS A 52 -9.25 -2.08 4.95
C LYS A 52 -8.58 -1.08 5.89
N ALA A 53 -8.70 0.22 5.66
CA ALA A 53 -8.15 1.24 6.56
C ALA A 53 -8.68 1.12 8.00
N PHE A 54 -9.92 0.68 8.18
CA PHE A 54 -10.50 0.39 9.51
C PHE A 54 -10.15 -1.01 10.07
N GLY A 55 -9.65 -1.93 9.24
CA GLY A 55 -9.33 -3.32 9.62
C GLY A 55 -7.83 -3.67 9.73
N SER A 56 -6.92 -2.75 9.40
CA SER A 56 -5.50 -3.06 9.13
C SER A 56 -4.56 -3.12 10.35
N GLY A 57 -5.06 -2.95 11.57
CA GLY A 57 -4.21 -2.97 12.77
C GLY A 57 -3.45 -4.30 12.94
N ASP A 58 -4.08 -5.41 12.57
CA ASP A 58 -3.55 -6.75 12.80
C ASP A 58 -2.78 -7.32 11.59
N GLU A 59 -3.17 -6.98 10.36
CA GLU A 59 -2.57 -7.55 9.13
C GLU A 59 -1.11 -7.11 8.93
N LEU A 60 -0.76 -5.86 9.28
CA LEU A 60 0.62 -5.39 9.21
C LEU A 60 1.50 -6.08 10.26
N LYS A 61 0.94 -6.35 11.44
CA LYS A 61 1.63 -7.06 12.52
C LYS A 61 1.86 -8.53 12.13
N GLU A 62 0.83 -9.21 11.61
CA GLU A 62 0.94 -10.57 11.09
C GLU A 62 1.99 -10.69 9.99
N LYS A 63 2.01 -9.74 9.04
CA LYS A 63 3.03 -9.69 7.98
C LYS A 63 4.43 -9.51 8.55
N LYS A 64 4.61 -8.63 9.54
CA LYS A 64 5.91 -8.43 10.21
C LYS A 64 6.36 -9.68 10.96
N GLU A 65 5.46 -10.36 11.67
CA GLU A 65 5.77 -11.61 12.37
C GLU A 65 6.15 -12.72 11.40
N LYS A 66 5.45 -12.83 10.26
CA LYS A 66 5.76 -13.78 9.20
C LYS A 66 7.12 -13.52 8.57
N ILE A 67 7.47 -12.26 8.30
CA ILE A 67 8.80 -11.86 7.81
C ILE A 67 9.88 -12.28 8.82
N ALA A 68 9.71 -11.93 10.10
CA ALA A 68 10.67 -12.30 11.14
C ALA A 68 10.84 -13.82 11.31
N ASN A 69 9.78 -14.61 11.07
CA ASN A 69 9.90 -16.07 11.07
C ASN A 69 10.71 -16.57 9.86
N LEU A 70 10.41 -16.05 8.67
CA LEU A 70 11.13 -16.42 7.45
C LEU A 70 12.61 -16.07 7.51
N GLU A 71 12.97 -14.91 8.04
CA GLU A 71 14.37 -14.49 8.24
C GLU A 71 15.11 -15.45 9.19
N ARG A 72 14.48 -15.86 10.31
CA ARG A 72 15.06 -16.86 11.22
C ARG A 72 15.23 -18.22 10.56
N MET A 73 14.27 -18.65 9.75
CA MET A 73 14.38 -19.91 9.00
C MET A 73 15.52 -19.86 7.99
N LEU A 74 15.67 -18.75 7.27
CA LEU A 74 16.75 -18.55 6.31
C LEU A 74 18.11 -18.62 7.00
N GLY A 75 18.30 -17.90 8.10
CA GLY A 75 19.56 -17.93 8.85
C GLY A 75 19.92 -19.32 9.37
N ARG A 76 18.95 -20.11 9.85
CA ARG A 76 19.20 -21.51 10.24
C ARG A 76 19.68 -22.35 9.07
N LYS A 77 19.03 -22.22 7.90
CA LYS A 77 19.42 -22.95 6.69
C LYS A 77 20.79 -22.52 6.17
N GLU A 78 21.14 -21.25 6.24
CA GLU A 78 22.47 -20.76 5.87
C GLU A 78 23.57 -21.37 6.75
N VAL A 79 23.33 -21.46 8.06
CA VAL A 79 24.25 -22.12 8.99
C VAL A 79 24.37 -23.62 8.69
N GLU A 80 23.26 -24.32 8.46
CA GLU A 80 23.27 -25.74 8.07
C GLU A 80 24.07 -25.96 6.79
N ILE A 81 23.85 -25.12 5.76
CA ILE A 81 24.59 -25.19 4.50
C ILE A 81 26.08 -24.94 4.73
N ALA A 82 26.44 -23.92 5.51
CA ALA A 82 27.84 -23.62 5.81
C ALA A 82 28.54 -24.78 6.54
N MET A 83 27.85 -25.41 7.51
CA MET A 83 28.35 -26.60 8.19
C MET A 83 28.55 -27.77 7.23
N LEU A 84 27.57 -28.04 6.35
CA LEU A 84 27.65 -29.11 5.36
C LEU A 84 28.80 -28.89 4.38
N LYS A 85 28.99 -27.66 3.88
CA LYS A 85 30.12 -27.31 3.01
C LYS A 85 31.47 -27.52 3.70
N ASN A 86 31.59 -27.06 4.95
CA ASN A 86 32.79 -27.27 5.76
C ASN A 86 33.06 -28.77 6.01
N PHE A 87 32.02 -29.57 6.23
CA PHE A 87 32.15 -31.02 6.42
C PHE A 87 32.56 -31.75 5.13
N LEU A 88 32.04 -31.32 3.97
CA LEU A 88 32.35 -31.91 2.66
C LEU A 88 33.71 -31.48 2.10
N GLY A 89 34.45 -30.61 2.79
CA GLY A 89 35.76 -30.13 2.34
C GLY A 89 35.71 -29.21 1.12
N GLU A 90 34.51 -28.77 0.73
CA GLU A 90 34.30 -27.75 -0.30
C GLU A 90 34.45 -26.38 0.37
N SER A 91 35.69 -25.97 0.62
CA SER A 91 36.03 -24.58 0.99
C SER A 91 36.24 -23.71 -0.24
#